data_AF-A0A2X2WHY6-F1
#
_entry.id   AF-A0A2X2WHY6-F1
#
_cell.length_a   1.000
_cell.length_b   1.000
_cell.length_c   1.000
_cell.angle_alpha   90.00
_cell.angle_beta   90.00
_cell.angle_gamma   90.00
#
_symmetry.space_group_name_H-M   'P 1'
#
loop_
_entity.id
_entity.type
_entity.pdbx_description
1 polymer ?
#
loop_
_entity_poly.entity_id
_entity_poly.type
_entity_poly.pdbx_seq_one_letter_code
_entity_poly.pdbx_strand_id
1 'polypeptide(L)' 'MRNYDLSPLLRQWIGFDKLANALQNTGESQSFPPYNIEKSDDNHYRITLALAGFRQEDLDIQLEGTR' A
#
# COMPACT_ATOMS: atom_id res chain seq x y z
N MET A 1 7.24 14.10 -11.61
CA MET A 1 8.09 13.04 -11.00
C MET A 1 8.80 12.33 -12.14
N ARG A 2 10.13 12.26 -12.13
CA ARG A 2 10.92 11.57 -13.18
C ARG A 2 11.02 10.10 -12.78
N ASN A 3 10.42 9.20 -13.56
CA ASN A 3 10.61 7.76 -13.38
C ASN A 3 12.05 7.40 -13.78
N TYR A 4 12.82 6.88 -12.84
CA TYR A 4 14.11 6.29 -13.14
C TYR A 4 13.87 4.88 -13.69
N ASP A 5 14.14 4.69 -14.97
CA ASP A 5 14.04 3.38 -15.63
C ASP A 5 15.35 2.61 -15.40
N LEU A 6 15.30 1.71 -14.43
CA LEU A 6 16.42 0.85 -14.03
C LEU A 6 16.45 -0.48 -14.80
N SER A 7 15.60 -0.64 -15.82
CA SER A 7 15.55 -1.84 -16.68
C SER A 7 16.91 -2.26 -17.26
N PRO A 8 17.85 -1.35 -17.62
CA PRO A 8 19.15 -1.75 -18.15
C PRO A 8 20.07 -2.46 -17.13
N LEU A 9 19.92 -2.18 -15.84
CA LEU A 9 20.71 -2.81 -14.78
C LEU A 9 20.23 -4.23 -14.46
N LEU A 10 18.95 -4.53 -14.72
CA LEU A 10 18.31 -5.80 -14.37
C LEU A 10 18.49 -6.88 -15.44
N ARG A 11 18.79 -6.49 -16.70
CA ARG A 11 18.88 -7.40 -17.85
C ARG A 11 20.16 -8.24 -17.91
N GLN A 12 21.08 -8.08 -16.96
CA GLN A 12 22.41 -8.70 -16.95
C GLN A 12 22.51 -9.95 -16.07
N TRP A 13 21.41 -10.40 -15.45
CA TRP A 13 21.39 -11.53 -14.53
C TRP A 13 20.34 -12.56 -14.98
N ILE A 14 20.80 -13.61 -15.67
CA ILE A 14 19.96 -14.73 -16.09
C ILE A 14 19.38 -15.38 -14.83
N GLY A 15 18.07 -15.24 -14.61
CA GLY A 15 17.37 -15.74 -13.41
C GLY A 15 16.72 -14.66 -12.54
N PHE A 16 17.03 -13.37 -12.75
CA PHE A 16 16.35 -12.28 -12.04
C PHE A 16 14.94 -12.01 -12.57
N ASP A 17 14.61 -12.50 -13.77
CA ASP A 17 13.26 -12.38 -14.34
C ASP A 17 12.20 -13.02 -13.45
N LYS A 18 12.52 -14.13 -12.77
CA LYS A 18 11.57 -14.81 -11.87
C LYS A 18 11.39 -14.04 -10.56
N LEU A 19 12.46 -13.42 -10.04
CA LEU A 19 12.40 -12.57 -8.84
C LEU A 19 11.68 -11.25 -9.14
N ALA A 20 11.95 -10.63 -10.28
CA ALA A 20 11.25 -9.44 -10.74
C ALA A 20 9.75 -9.71 -10.96
N ASN A 21 9.39 -10.83 -11.60
CA ASN A 21 8.00 -11.24 -11.77
C ASN A 21 7.33 -11.61 -10.42
N ALA A 22 8.06 -12.21 -9.48
CA ALA A 22 7.55 -12.48 -8.13
C ALA A 22 7.32 -11.19 -7.34
N LEU A 23 8.23 -10.21 -7.45
CA LEU A 23 8.12 -8.87 -6.86
C LEU A 23 6.97 -8.07 -7.49
N GLN A 24 6.79 -8.17 -8.81
CA GLN A 24 5.64 -7.58 -9.52
C GLN A 24 4.31 -8.22 -9.07
N ASN A 25 4.30 -9.53 -8.81
CA ASN A 25 3.13 -10.27 -8.32
C ASN A 25 2.93 -10.18 -6.81
N THR A 26 3.91 -9.68 -6.05
CA THR A 26 3.69 -9.16 -4.69
C THR A 26 3.15 -7.74 -4.77
N GLY A 27 2.20 -7.53 -5.68
CA GLY A 27 1.22 -6.47 -5.51
C GLY A 27 0.53 -6.79 -4.20
N GLU A 28 0.92 -6.10 -3.13
CA GLU A 28 0.21 -6.08 -1.86
C GLU A 28 -1.26 -6.08 -2.21
N SER A 29 -1.99 -7.10 -1.76
CA SER A 29 -3.41 -7.25 -2.07
C SER A 29 -4.04 -5.92 -1.73
N GLN A 30 -4.38 -5.13 -2.77
CA GLN A 30 -4.55 -3.70 -2.62
C GLN A 30 -5.77 -3.53 -1.74
N SER A 31 -5.52 -3.29 -0.45
CA SER A 31 -6.54 -3.45 0.56
C SER A 31 -7.64 -2.46 0.24
N PHE A 32 -8.86 -2.96 0.05
CA PHE A 32 -10.00 -2.11 -0.27
C PHE A 32 -10.77 -1.83 1.02
N PRO A 33 -11.12 -0.57 1.28
CA PRO A 33 -10.75 0.63 0.53
C PRO A 33 -9.26 0.98 0.68
N PRO A 34 -8.61 1.62 -0.33
CA PRO A 34 -7.21 1.99 -0.22
C PRO A 34 -6.97 2.84 1.03
N TYR A 35 -6.03 2.43 1.87
CA TYR A 35 -5.69 3.14 3.08
C TYR A 35 -4.18 3.24 3.31
N ASN A 36 -3.80 4.21 4.15
CA ASN A 36 -2.46 4.38 4.67
C ASN A 36 -2.52 4.45 6.21
N ILE A 37 -1.54 3.87 6.88
CA ILE A 37 -1.38 3.96 8.34
C ILE A 37 -0.02 4.58 8.63
N GLU A 38 0.00 5.68 9.36
CA GLU A 38 1.21 6.42 9.71
C GLU A 38 1.37 6.46 11.23
N LYS A 39 2.54 6.08 11.73
CA LYS A 39 2.93 6.26 13.13
C LYS A 39 3.70 7.58 13.25
N SER A 40 3.15 8.53 14.00
CA SER A 40 3.76 9.86 14.17
C SER A 40 4.70 9.91 15.39
N ASP A 41 4.37 9.19 16.46
CA ASP A 41 5.24 8.93 17.61
C ASP A 41 4.83 7.61 18.28
N ASP A 42 5.34 7.32 19.49
CA ASP A 42 5.07 6.06 20.18
C ASP A 42 3.59 5.75 20.41
N ASN A 43 2.75 6.77 20.61
CA ASN A 43 1.34 6.61 20.94
C ASN A 43 0.38 7.26 19.94
N HIS A 44 0.87 7.88 18.87
CA HIS A 44 0.03 8.54 17.86
C HIS A 44 0.07 7.84 16.51
N TYR A 45 -1.10 7.36 16.09
CA TYR A 45 -1.32 6.73 14.80
C TYR A 45 -2.36 7.52 13.99
N ARG A 46 -2.14 7.62 12.69
CA ARG A 46 -3.07 8.25 11.74
C ARG A 46 -3.44 7.25 10.66
N ILE A 47 -4.74 7.00 10.51
CA ILE A 47 -5.30 6.14 9.46
C ILE A 47 -5.98 7.05 8.44
N THR A 48 -5.62 6.91 7.15
CA THR A 48 -6.21 7.67 6.04
C THR A 48 -6.80 6.69 5.04
N LEU A 49 -8.05 6.88 4.62
CA LEU A 49 -8.73 6.01 3.66
C LEU A 49 -9.27 6.83 2.48
N ALA A 50 -9.25 6.24 1.28
CA ALA A 50 -9.85 6.83 0.08
C ALA A 50 -11.29 6.32 -0.11
N LEU A 51 -12.28 7.15 0.26
CA LEU A 51 -13.71 6.79 0.25
C LEU A 51 -14.51 7.64 -0.76
N ALA A 52 -14.08 7.62 -2.02
CA ALA A 52 -14.79 8.36 -3.07
C ALA A 52 -16.23 7.83 -3.25
N GLY A 53 -17.21 8.74 -3.36
CA GLY A 53 -18.61 8.40 -3.58
C GLY A 53 -19.45 8.23 -2.31
N PHE A 54 -18.83 8.29 -1.12
CA PHE A 54 -19.54 8.32 0.16
C PHE A 54 -19.60 9.73 0.71
N ARG A 55 -20.68 10.04 1.42
CA ARG A 55 -20.76 11.24 2.26
C ARG A 55 -20.43 10.90 3.70
N GLN A 56 -20.18 11.92 4.50
CA GLN A 56 -19.84 11.71 5.91
C GLN A 56 -20.97 10.98 6.66
N GLU A 57 -22.23 11.27 6.34
CA GLU A 57 -23.39 10.60 6.93
C GLU A 57 -23.52 9.11 6.56
N ASP A 58 -22.83 8.65 5.52
CA ASP A 58 -22.83 7.25 5.07
C ASP A 58 -21.76 6.40 5.78
N LEU A 59 -20.92 7.02 6.62
CA LEU A 59 -19.76 6.39 7.24
C LEU A 59 -19.94 6.23 8.75
N ASP A 60 -19.72 5.02 9.25
CA ASP A 60 -19.66 4.69 10.68
C ASP A 60 -18.31 4.07 11.03
N ILE A 61 -17.76 4.43 12.20
CA ILE A 61 -16.46 3.95 12.66
C ILE A 61 -16.66 3.17 13.95
N GLN A 62 -16.32 1.89 13.91
CA GLN A 62 -16.44 0.99 15.06
C GLN A 62 -15.07 0.44 15.44
N LEU A 63 -14.85 0.32 16.76
CA LEU A 63 -13.66 -0.29 17.33
C LEU A 63 -14.07 -1.59 18.01
N GLU A 64 -13.56 -2.71 17.51
CA GLU A 64 -13.75 -4.03 18.12
C GLU A 64 -12.43 -4.55 18.70
N GLY A 65 -12.42 -4.85 19.99
CA GLY A 65 -11.26 -5.39 20.70
C GLY A 65 -11.34 -5.14 22.21
N THR A 66 -11.01 -6.16 23.00
CA THR A 66 -10.83 -6.02 24.45
C THR A 66 -9.45 -5.42 24.72
N ARG A 67 -9.39 -4.42 25.61
CA ARG A 67 -8.12 -3.85 26.09
C ARG A 67 -7.16 -4.90 26.64
#